data_AF-L5JVL6-F1
#
_entry.id   AF-L5JVL6-F1
#
_cell.length_a   1.000
_cell.length_b   1.000
_cell.length_c   1.000
_cell.angle_alpha   90.00
_cell.angle_beta   90.00
_cell.angle_gamma   90.00
#
_symmetry.space_group_name_H-M   'P 1'
#
loop_
_entity.id
_entity.type
_entity.pdbx_description
1 polymer ?
#
loop_
_entity_poly.entity_id
_entity_poly.type
_entity_poly.pdbx_seq_one_letter_code
_entity_poly.pdbx_strand_id
1 'polypeptide(L)'
;MLKNAESNAELKVLDIDSLVVEHIQVNKAPKMQHRTYRAHGWINPYMSSPCLIEMISEKEQIVPKPEEEVAQKKLKKQKLMAWE
;
A
#
# COMPACT_ATOMS: atom_id res chain seq x y z
N MET A 1 7.92 13.58 -6.35
CA MET A 1 6.86 12.58 -6.58
C MET A 1 5.48 13.17 -6.32
N LEU A 2 5.18 13.75 -5.15
CA LEU A 2 3.86 14.36 -4.89
C LEU A 2 3.46 15.44 -5.90
N LYS A 3 4.35 16.37 -6.25
CA LYS A 3 4.11 17.36 -7.33
C LYS A 3 3.83 16.74 -8.71
N ASN A 4 4.36 15.54 -8.97
CA ASN A 4 4.09 14.81 -10.20
C ASN A 4 2.70 14.16 -10.13
N ALA A 5 2.34 13.58 -8.98
CA ALA A 5 0.98 13.09 -8.74
C ALA A 5 -0.08 14.20 -8.86
N GLU A 6 0.21 15.39 -8.30
CA GLU A 6 -0.60 16.61 -8.43
C GLU A 6 -0.75 17.03 -9.91
N SER A 7 0.35 17.15 -10.66
CA SER A 7 0.30 17.48 -12.09
C SER A 7 -0.45 16.43 -12.92
N ASN A 8 -0.33 15.14 -12.57
CA ASN A 8 -1.12 14.08 -13.21
C ASN A 8 -2.61 14.18 -12.87
N ALA A 9 -2.95 14.62 -11.66
CA ALA A 9 -4.32 14.87 -11.24
C ALA A 9 -4.93 16.07 -11.97
N GLU A 10 -4.17 17.17 -12.12
CA GLU A 10 -4.53 18.33 -12.94
C GLU A 10 -4.83 17.93 -14.38
N LEU A 11 -3.93 17.14 -14.99
CA LEU A 11 -4.09 16.65 -16.36
C LEU A 11 -5.34 15.78 -16.53
N LYS A 12 -5.68 14.99 -15.50
CA LYS A 12 -6.89 14.17 -15.45
C LYS A 12 -8.13 14.93 -14.99
N VAL A 13 -8.03 16.24 -14.75
CA VAL A 13 -9.12 17.11 -14.29
C VAL A 13 -9.77 16.58 -12.99
N LEU A 14 -8.92 16.10 -12.07
CA LEU A 14 -9.33 15.75 -10.71
C LEU A 14 -9.22 17.00 -9.82
N ASP A 15 -9.97 16.99 -8.71
CA ASP A 15 -9.92 18.07 -7.73
C ASP A 15 -8.74 17.84 -6.79
N ILE A 16 -7.73 18.71 -6.89
CA ILE A 16 -6.44 18.60 -6.20
C ILE A 16 -6.61 18.70 -4.68
N ASP A 17 -7.52 19.55 -4.24
CA ASP A 17 -7.71 19.85 -2.82
C ASP A 17 -8.38 18.70 -2.05
N SER A 18 -9.08 17.79 -2.75
CA SER A 18 -9.74 16.61 -2.16
C SER A 18 -8.96 15.30 -2.34
N LEU A 19 -7.76 15.34 -2.93
CA LEU A 19 -6.94 14.15 -3.12
C LEU A 19 -6.24 13.72 -1.83
N VAL A 20 -6.43 12.47 -1.45
CA VAL A 20 -5.76 11.83 -0.32
C VAL A 20 -4.86 10.72 -0.83
N VAL A 21 -3.66 10.59 -0.27
CA VAL A 21 -2.77 9.48 -0.59
C VAL A 21 -3.22 8.24 0.18
N GLU A 22 -3.78 7.27 -0.53
CA GLU A 22 -4.28 6.02 0.06
C GLU A 22 -3.13 5.03 0.29
N HIS A 23 -2.28 4.88 -0.73
CA HIS A 23 -1.24 3.86 -0.72
C HIS A 23 0.10 4.42 -1.19
N ILE A 24 1.16 4.10 -0.44
CA ILE A 24 2.55 4.33 -0.81
C ILE A 24 3.32 3.03 -0.61
N GLN A 25 4.03 2.60 -1.64
CA GLN A 25 4.93 1.46 -1.59
C GLN A 25 6.35 1.88 -1.98
N VAL A 26 7.32 1.33 -1.25
CA VAL A 26 8.75 1.53 -1.52
C VAL A 26 9.43 0.18 -1.66
N ASN A 27 9.91 -0.12 -2.87
CA ASN A 27 10.61 -1.35 -3.19
C ASN A 27 12.12 -1.10 -3.29
N LYS A 28 12.91 -2.10 -2.91
CA LYS A 28 14.37 -2.06 -3.12
C LYS A 28 14.66 -2.24 -4.60
N ALA A 29 15.40 -1.31 -5.19
CA ALA A 29 15.87 -1.42 -6.56
C ALA A 29 17.22 -2.16 -6.62
N PRO A 30 17.63 -2.69 -7.79
CA PRO A 30 18.93 -3.33 -7.96
C PRO A 30 20.06 -2.39 -7.54
N LYS A 31 21.03 -2.93 -6.78
CA LYS A 31 22.19 -2.16 -6.32
C LYS A 31 23.09 -1.79 -7.50
N MET A 32 23.50 -0.53 -7.58
CA MET A 32 24.50 -0.13 -8.57
C MET A 32 25.89 -0.49 -8.06
N GLN A 33 26.75 -0.96 -8.96
CA GLN A 33 28.06 -1.48 -8.62
C GLN A 33 29.16 -0.43 -8.81
N HIS A 34 29.78 0.00 -7.71
CA HIS A 34 31.05 0.72 -7.73
C HIS A 34 32.09 0.03 -6.84
N ARG A 35 33.34 0.48 -6.93
CA ARG A 35 34.47 -0.05 -6.17
C ARG A 35 35.12 1.06 -5.37
N THR A 36 35.55 0.73 -4.16
CA THR A 36 36.45 1.58 -3.36
C THR A 36 37.81 0.93 -3.26
N TYR A 37 38.84 1.68 -3.63
CA TYR A 37 40.23 1.28 -3.46
C TYR A 37 40.66 1.55 -2.02
N ARG A 38 41.36 0.60 -1.43
CA ARG A 38 41.93 0.68 -0.07
C ARG A 38 43.43 0.41 -0.10
N ALA A 39 44.08 0.67 1.02
CA ALA A 39 45.49 0.39 1.20
C ALA A 39 45.84 -1.08 0.86
N HIS A 40 47.09 -1.32 0.47
CA HIS A 40 47.61 -2.65 0.13
C HIS A 40 46.86 -3.36 -1.02
N GLY A 41 46.26 -2.61 -1.95
CA GLY A 41 45.61 -3.16 -3.14
C GLY A 41 44.24 -3.80 -2.87
N TRP A 42 43.64 -3.57 -1.70
CA TRP A 42 42.30 -4.06 -1.40
C TRP A 42 41.23 -3.34 -2.21
N ILE A 43 40.27 -4.11 -2.73
CA ILE A 43 39.12 -3.59 -3.49
C ILE A 43 37.84 -4.04 -2.80
N ASN A 44 37.07 -3.08 -2.28
CA ASN A 44 35.79 -3.34 -1.63
C ASN A 44 34.60 -2.86 -2.48
N PRO A 45 33.43 -3.52 -2.38
CA PRO A 45 32.22 -3.03 -3.02
C PRO A 45 31.74 -1.73 -2.38
N TYR A 46 31.44 -0.74 -3.20
CA TYR A 46 30.71 0.45 -2.82
C TYR A 46 29.41 0.48 -3.60
N MET A 47 28.37 -0.09 -3.00
CA MET A 47 27.09 -0.27 -3.67
C MET A 47 26.08 0.78 -3.22
N SER A 48 25.42 1.42 -4.18
CA SER A 48 24.25 2.24 -3.87
C SER A 48 23.07 1.36 -3.49
N SER A 49 22.13 1.91 -2.72
CA SER A 49 20.88 1.25 -2.35
C SER A 49 19.69 2.08 -2.85
N PRO A 50 19.39 2.04 -4.16
CA PRO A 50 18.28 2.79 -4.74
C PRO A 50 16.93 2.17 -4.35
N CYS A 51 15.86 2.93 -4.57
CA CYS A 51 14.48 2.48 -4.36
C CYS A 51 13.57 2.87 -5.52
N LEU A 52 12.52 2.07 -5.71
CA LEU A 52 11.38 2.39 -6.56
C LEU A 52 10.21 2.78 -5.64
N ILE A 53 9.59 3.92 -5.92
CA ILE A 53 8.50 4.48 -5.11
C ILE A 53 7.26 4.52 -6.00
N GLU A 54 6.18 3.91 -5.51
CA GLU A 54 4.87 3.92 -6.14
C GLU A 54 3.86 4.54 -5.16
N MET A 55 2.97 5.38 -5.68
CA MET A 55 1.93 6.05 -4.88
C MET A 55 0.61 6.07 -5.64
N ILE A 56 -0.48 5.90 -4.89
CA ILE A 56 -1.85 5.97 -5.38
C ILE A 56 -2.58 7.01 -4.55
N SER A 57 -3.23 7.94 -5.23
CA SER A 57 -4.01 9.02 -4.64
C SER A 57 -5.46 8.91 -5.11
N GLU A 58 -6.39 8.84 -4.18
CA GLU A 58 -7.82 8.72 -4.44
C GLU A 58 -8.59 9.90 -3.86
N LYS A 59 -9.84 10.07 -4.31
CA LYS A 59 -10.77 11.03 -3.72
C LYS A 59 -11.46 10.40 -2.53
N GLU A 60 -11.68 11.18 -1.49
CA GLU A 60 -12.39 10.71 -0.29
C GLU A 60 -13.85 10.36 -0.63
N GLN A 61 -14.15 9.07 -0.80
CA GLN A 61 -15.52 8.57 -0.89
C GLN A 61 -15.97 8.08 0.49
N ILE A 62 -16.86 8.85 1.12
CA ILE A 62 -17.56 8.42 2.34
C ILE A 62 -18.58 7.35 1.93
N VAL A 63 -18.14 6.08 1.91
CA VAL A 63 -19.06 4.95 1.73
C VAL A 63 -19.82 4.77 3.04
N PRO A 64 -21.17 4.82 3.06
CA PRO A 64 -21.94 4.56 4.27
C PRO A 64 -21.66 3.15 4.77
N LYS A 65 -21.48 2.99 6.08
CA LYS A 65 -21.27 1.68 6.72
C LYS A 65 -22.42 0.74 6.31
N PRO A 66 -22.12 -0.51 5.92
CA PRO A 66 -23.18 -1.49 5.70
C PRO A 66 -23.96 -1.68 7.01
N GLU A 67 -25.28 -1.54 6.95
CA GLU A 67 -26.15 -1.87 8.08
C GLU A 67 -25.93 -3.35 8.43
N GLU A 68 -25.48 -3.63 9.65
CA GLU A 68 -25.41 -5.01 10.13
C GLU A 68 -26.84 -5.55 10.19
N GLU A 69 -27.19 -6.41 9.23
CA GLU A 69 -28.40 -7.23 9.35
C GLU A 69 -28.26 -8.08 10.61
N VAL A 70 -28.99 -7.69 11.64
CA VAL A 70 -29.15 -8.43 12.89
C VAL A 70 -29.74 -9.79 12.56
N ALA A 71 -28.88 -10.79 12.36
CA ALA A 71 -29.27 -12.17 12.16
C ALA A 71 -30.00 -12.67 13.41
N GLN A 72 -31.32 -12.61 13.35
CA GLN A 72 -32.22 -13.19 14.33
C GLN A 72 -31.94 -14.70 14.42
N LYS A 73 -31.21 -15.13 15.46
CA LYS A 73 -31.06 -16.55 15.81
C LYS A 73 -32.42 -17.12 16.21
N LYS A 74 -33.15 -17.70 15.26
CA LYS A 74 -34.25 -18.62 15.52
C LYS A 74 -34.18 -19.82 14.58
N LEU A 75 -34.18 -21.00 15.21
CA LEU A 75 -34.72 -22.32 14.82
C LEU A 75 -33.69 -23.41 15.14
N LYS A 76 -33.83 -24.09 16.28
CA LYS A 76 -34.67 -25.28 16.55
C LYS A 76 -34.18 -26.53 15.80
N LYS A 77 -34.01 -27.61 16.58
CA LYS A 77 -33.68 -29.01 16.24
C LYS A 77 -32.20 -29.33 16.10
N GLN A 78 -31.60 -29.85 17.17
CA GLN A 78 -30.64 -30.98 17.17
C GLN A 78 -29.97 -31.07 18.55
N LYS A 79 -30.60 -31.74 19.52
CA LYS A 79 -29.91 -32.43 20.65
C LYS A 79 -30.85 -33.09 21.67
N LEU A 80 -32.17 -32.95 21.55
CA LEU A 80 -33.13 -33.68 22.40
C LEU A 80 -33.45 -35.12 21.89
N MET A 81 -32.67 -35.63 20.92
CA MET A 81 -32.74 -37.02 20.44
C MET A 81 -31.43 -37.78 20.71
N ALA A 82 -30.60 -37.31 21.65
CA ALA A 82 -29.26 -37.86 21.91
C ALA A 82 -29.01 -38.21 23.37
N TRP A 83 -30.06 -38.52 24.14
CA TRP A 83 -29.92 -39.25 25.41
C TRP A 83 -30.92 -40.40 25.42
N GLU A 84 -30.35 -41.59 25.26
CA GLU A 84 -30.87 -42.89 25.70
C GLU A 84 -31.16 -42.89 27.20
#